data_AF-A0A3L7WTJ0-F1
#
_entry.id   AF-A0A3L7WTJ0-F1
#
_cell.length_a   1.000
_cell.length_b   1.000
_cell.length_c   1.000
_cell.angle_alpha   90.00
_cell.angle_beta   90.00
_cell.angle_gamma   90.00
#
_symmetry.space_group_name_H-M   'P 1'
#
loop_
_entity.id
_entity.type
_entity.pdbx_description
1 polymer ?
#
loop_
_entity_poly.entity_id
_entity_poly.type
_entity_poly.pdbx_seq_one_letter_code
_entity_poly.pdbx_strand_id
1 'polypeptide(L)' 'MGGTAVLRSPAFRLVGLGFSLAFWIGGGAILGHWLDGKYGIEPVLTVALLFLGLAIGLYDAYRRLKELVAFNNDKNGN' A
#
# COMPACT_ATOMS: atom_id res chain seq x y z
N MET A 1 10.62 21.58 20.25
CA MET A 1 9.90 21.67 18.96
C MET A 1 10.62 20.79 17.95
N GLY A 2 10.26 19.50 17.83
CA GLY A 2 10.97 18.54 16.95
C GLY A 2 10.05 17.63 16.12
N GLY A 3 8.73 17.76 16.27
CA GLY A 3 7.76 16.87 15.62
C GLY A 3 7.63 17.04 14.10
N THR A 4 8.03 18.17 13.54
CA THR A 4 7.86 18.48 12.10
C THR A 4 9.01 17.97 11.22
N ALA A 5 10.17 17.65 11.81
CA ALA A 5 11.33 17.17 11.06
C ALA A 5 11.21 15.68 10.65
N VAL A 6 10.63 14.85 11.52
CA VAL A 6 10.48 13.39 11.29
C VAL A 6 9.53 13.10 10.13
N LEU A 7 8.46 13.90 10.00
CA LEU A 7 7.46 13.81 8.94
C LEU A 7 8.02 14.15 7.54
N ARG A 8 9.13 14.90 7.47
CA ARG A 8 9.79 15.26 6.21
C ARG A 8 10.86 14.25 5.77
N SER A 9 11.14 13.24 6.60
CA SER A 9 12.17 12.26 6.32
C SER A 9 11.72 11.26 5.22
N PRO A 10 12.57 10.97 4.21
CA PRO A 10 12.27 9.97 3.18
C PRO A 10 11.92 8.60 3.77
N ALA A 11 12.53 8.26 4.90
CA ALA A 11 12.27 7.02 5.63
C ALA A 11 10.81 6.91 6.10
N PHE A 12 10.24 7.97 6.70
CA PHE A 12 8.85 7.95 7.17
C PHE A 12 7.85 7.79 6.02
N ARG A 13 8.18 8.37 4.86
CA ARG A 13 7.37 8.25 3.64
C ARG A 13 7.41 6.82 3.10
N LEU A 14 8.58 6.17 3.14
CA LEU A 14 8.75 4.77 2.74
C LEU A 14 8.02 3.81 3.69
N VAL A 15 8.07 4.07 5.00
CA VAL A 15 7.31 3.32 6.02
C VAL A 15 5.80 3.48 5.79
N GLY A 16 5.33 4.69 5.47
CA GLY A 16 3.92 4.93 5.12
C GLY A 16 3.47 4.13 3.90
N LEU A 17 4.31 4.02 2.87
CA LEU A 17 4.03 3.19 1.69
C LEU A 17 3.94 1.71 2.04
N GLY A 18 4.92 1.20 2.81
CA GLY A 18 4.92 -0.20 3.26
C GLY A 18 3.72 -0.52 4.15
N PHE A 19 3.32 0.40 5.03
CA PHE A 19 2.15 0.25 5.89
C PHE A 19 0.85 0.22 5.08
N SER A 20 0.68 1.11 4.10
CA SER A 20 -0.49 1.07 3.22
C SER A 20 -0.57 -0.24 2.42
N LEU A 21 0.56 -0.74 1.92
CA LEU A 21 0.61 -2.02 1.22
C LEU A 21 0.23 -3.19 2.15
N ALA A 22 0.82 -3.24 3.34
CA ALA A 22 0.51 -4.25 4.35
C ALA A 22 -0.96 -4.18 4.79
N PHE A 23 -1.54 -2.98 4.89
CA PHE A 23 -2.95 -2.79 5.22
C PHE A 23 -3.87 -3.36 4.14
N TRP A 24 -3.60 -3.12 2.86
CA TRP A 24 -4.42 -3.67 1.77
C TRP A 24 -4.31 -5.19 1.67
N ILE A 25 -3.10 -5.74 1.80
CA ILE A 25 -2.87 -7.20 1.74
C ILE A 25 -3.47 -7.88 2.97
N GLY A 26 -3.11 -7.40 4.17
CA GLY A 26 -3.57 -7.99 5.43
C GLY A 26 -5.07 -7.84 5.62
N GLY A 27 -5.63 -6.67 5.31
CA GLY A 27 -7.07 -6.43 5.34
C GLY A 27 -7.83 -7.31 4.33
N GLY A 28 -7.32 -7.44 3.10
CA GLY A 28 -7.88 -8.32 2.08
C GLY A 28 -7.82 -9.80 2.48
N ALA A 29 -6.71 -10.24 3.06
CA ALA A 29 -6.53 -11.62 3.53
C ALA A 29 -7.50 -11.98 4.66
N ILE A 30 -7.62 -11.11 5.67
CA ILE A 30 -8.52 -11.33 6.81
C ILE A 30 -9.98 -11.36 6.32
N LEU A 31 -10.35 -10.41 5.46
CA LEU A 31 -11.70 -10.34 4.90
C LEU A 31 -12.00 -11.54 4.01
N GLY A 32 -11.02 -11.98 3.21
CA GLY A 32 -11.15 -13.15 2.34
C GLY A 32 -11.27 -14.45 3.12
N HIS A 33 -10.52 -14.60 4.21
CA HIS A 33 -10.62 -15.77 5.08
C HIS A 33 -11.98 -15.83 5.77
N TRP A 34 -12.49 -14.70 6.24
CA TRP A 34 -13.83 -14.62 6.82
C TRP A 34 -14.93 -14.94 5.79
N LEU A 35 -14.78 -14.48 4.54
CA LEU A 35 -15.70 -14.81 3.46
C LEU A 35 -15.62 -16.29 3.05
N ASP A 36 -14.42 -16.84 2.93
CA ASP A 36 -14.23 -18.26 2.59
C ASP A 36 -14.89 -19.18 3.62
N GLY A 37 -14.73 -18.89 4.92
CA GLY A 37 -15.40 -19.63 5.99
C GLY A 37 -16.93 -19.50 5.96
N LYS A 38 -17.47 -18.39 5.42
CA LYS A 38 -18.92 -18.19 5.27
C LYS A 38 -19.50 -18.94 4.07
N TYR A 39 -18.75 -19.03 2.97
CA TYR A 39 -19.21 -19.68 1.73
C TYR A 39 -18.75 -21.14 1.59
N GLY A 40 -17.85 -21.62 2.46
CA GLY A 40 -17.29 -22.96 2.41
C GLY A 40 -16.39 -23.23 1.19
N ILE A 41 -15.85 -22.17 0.58
CA ILE A 41 -15.04 -22.23 -0.65
C ILE A 41 -13.54 -22.02 -0.35
N GLU A 42 -13.06 -22.55 0.79
CA GLU A 42 -11.68 -22.36 1.22
C GLU A 42 -10.67 -22.96 0.21
N PRO A 43 -9.63 -22.22 -0.23
CA PRO A 43 -9.25 -20.82 0.09
C PRO A 43 -9.39 -19.87 -1.13
N VAL A 44 -10.47 -19.95 -1.89
CA VAL A 44 -10.58 -19.24 -3.19
C VAL A 44 -10.74 -17.74 -3.02
N LEU A 45 -11.62 -17.25 -2.15
CA LEU A 45 -11.80 -15.80 -1.94
C LEU A 45 -10.62 -15.18 -1.20
N THR A 46 -9.98 -15.91 -0.29
CA THR A 46 -8.74 -15.45 0.37
C THR A 46 -7.66 -15.19 -0.66
N VAL A 47 -7.44 -16.14 -1.58
CA VAL A 47 -6.45 -15.98 -2.66
C VAL A 47 -6.86 -14.84 -3.60
N ALA A 48 -8.13 -14.75 -4.00
CA ALA A 48 -8.61 -13.67 -4.86
C ALA A 48 -8.45 -12.28 -4.22
N LEU A 49 -8.84 -12.12 -2.95
CA LEU A 49 -8.71 -10.87 -2.20
C LEU A 49 -7.26 -10.53 -1.86
N LEU A 50 -6.39 -11.52 -1.66
CA LEU A 50 -4.96 -11.32 -1.54
C LEU A 50 -4.36 -10.75 -2.84
N PHE A 51 -4.66 -11.35 -3.99
CA PHE A 51 -4.21 -10.84 -5.28
C PHE A 51 -4.75 -9.44 -5.55
N LEU A 52 -6.02 -9.20 -5.22
CA LEU A 52 -6.64 -7.89 -5.36
C LEU A 52 -5.98 -6.85 -4.44
N GLY A 53 -5.77 -7.17 -3.16
CA GLY A 53 -5.10 -6.30 -2.19
C GLY A 53 -3.65 -6.02 -2.57
N LEU A 54 -2.94 -7.02 -3.09
CA LEU A 54 -1.59 -6.87 -3.62
C LEU A 54 -1.57 -5.94 -4.83
N ALA A 55 -2.47 -6.15 -5.80
CA ALA A 55 -2.55 -5.31 -7.00
C ALA A 55 -2.86 -3.84 -6.65
N ILE A 56 -3.83 -3.61 -5.76
CA ILE A 56 -4.20 -2.26 -5.29
C ILE A 56 -3.02 -1.60 -4.57
N GLY A 57 -2.38 -2.33 -3.65
CA GLY A 57 -1.26 -1.79 -2.89
C GLY A 57 -0.03 -1.48 -3.76
N LEU A 58 0.29 -2.35 -4.73
CA LEU A 58 1.35 -2.08 -5.71
C LEU A 58 1.02 -0.86 -6.56
N TYR A 59 -0.23 -0.75 -7.03
CA TYR A 59 -0.65 0.39 -7.84
C TYR A 59 -0.56 1.71 -7.06
N ASP A 60 -1.00 1.73 -5.79
CA ASP A 60 -0.91 2.93 -4.95
C ASP A 60 0.56 3.32 -4.68
N ALA A 61 1.42 2.34 -4.37
CA ALA A 61 2.84 2.57 -4.18
C ALA A 61 3.50 3.09 -5.46
N TYR A 62 3.19 2.50 -6.62
CA TYR A 62 3.72 2.92 -7.91
C TYR A 62 3.27 4.35 -8.27
N ARG A 63 1.99 4.68 -8.07
CA ARG A 63 1.47 6.03 -8.29
C ARG A 63 2.21 7.07 -7.45
N ARG A 64 2.34 6.81 -6.14
CA ARG A 64 3.04 7.72 -5.22
C ARG A 64 4.51 7.85 -5.55
N LEU A 65 5.17 6.77 -5.96
CA LEU A 65 6.57 6.82 -6.41
C LEU A 65 6.71 7.68 -7.67
N LYS A 66 5.81 7.51 -8.64
CA LYS A 66 5.80 8.27 -9.89
C LYS A 66 5.56 9.76 -9.65
N GLU A 67 4.60 10.11 -8.78
CA GLU A 67 4.34 11.51 -8.37
C GLU A 67 5.59 12.16 -7.78
N LEU A 68 6.41 11.40 -7.04
CA LEU A 68 7.63 11.94 -6.45
C LEU A 68 8.76 12.14 -7.43
N VAL A 69 8.95 11.18 -8.33
CA VAL A 69 9.94 11.32 -9.39
C VAL A 69 9.56 12.48 -10.31
N ALA A 70 8.27 12.60 -10.67
CA ALA A 70 7.77 13.70 -11.48
C ALA A 70 7.98 15.06 -10.80
N PHE A 71 7.65 15.18 -9.51
CA PHE A 71 7.86 16.42 -8.75
C PHE A 71 9.35 16.82 -8.62
N ASN A 72 10.25 15.85 -8.55
CA ASN A 72 11.68 16.12 -8.45
C ASN A 72 12.29 16.61 -9.78
N ASN A 73 11.75 16.17 -10.91
CA ASN A 73 12.19 16.61 -12.24
C ASN A 73 11.81 18.07 -12.53
N ASP A 74 10.65 18.53 -12.05
CA ASP A 74 10.19 19.91 -12.26
C ASP A 74 11.04 20.95 -11.50
N LYS A 75 11.58 20.57 -10.33
CA LYS A 75 12.39 21.46 -9.49
C LYS A 75 13.86 21.59 -9.89
N ASN A 76 14.37 20.69 -10.72
CA ASN A 76 15.78 20.70 -11.14
C ASN A 76 15.98 21.38 -12.51
N GLY A 77 14.91 21.92 -13.10
CA GLY A 77 14.90 22.55 -14.42
C GLY A 77 14.86 24.08 -14.45
N ASN A 78 15.07 24.77 -13.32
CA ASN A 78 15.14 26.25 -13.25
C ASN A 78 16.35 26.71 -12.42
#